data_AF-A0A448IB02-F1
#
_entry.id   AF-A0A448IB02-F1
#
_cell.length_a   1.000
_cell.length_b   1.000
_cell.length_c   1.000
_cell.angle_alpha   90.00
_cell.angle_beta   90.00
_cell.angle_gamma   90.00
#
_symmetry.space_group_name_H-M   'P 1'
#
loop_
_entity.id
_entity.type
_entity.pdbx_description
1 polymer ?
#
loop_
_entity_poly.entity_id
_entity_poly.type
_entity_poly.pdbx_seq_one_letter_code
_entity_poly.pdbx_strand_id
1 'polypeptide(L)'
;MTIYALDLGQVQQTIRDTLAERVLPAIDSGDARSELLSVIEMLDSLAARLAWDPGPLAATASRTADLGAALGQPARTATPPTESGELSALREHRASIAAALSSAYANGIDPAIVGAVAEFTTADIQAEISPGLRRGLPD
;
A
#
# COMPACT_ATOMS: atom_id res chain seq x y z
N MET A 1 16.36 -24.84 -15.40
CA MET A 1 16.28 -24.33 -14.01
C MET A 1 14.81 -24.09 -13.72
N THR A 2 14.16 -24.99 -13.00
CA THR A 2 12.73 -24.93 -12.68
C THR A 2 12.53 -23.88 -11.60
N ILE A 3 11.93 -22.75 -11.97
CA ILE A 3 11.45 -21.77 -10.99
C ILE A 3 10.21 -22.41 -10.37
N TYR A 4 10.32 -22.90 -9.13
CA TYR A 4 9.14 -23.15 -8.34
C TYR A 4 8.50 -21.79 -8.11
N ALA A 5 7.37 -21.52 -8.77
CA ALA A 5 6.53 -20.40 -8.42
C ALA A 5 6.02 -20.67 -6.99
N LEU A 6 6.78 -20.22 -6.00
CA LEU A 6 6.37 -20.20 -4.60
C LEU A 6 5.16 -19.28 -4.54
N ASP A 7 4.00 -19.87 -4.27
CA ASP A 7 2.82 -19.11 -3.88
C ASP A 7 3.11 -18.50 -2.51
N LEU A 8 3.59 -17.25 -2.52
CA LEU A 8 3.96 -16.51 -1.32
C LEU A 8 2.76 -16.32 -0.38
N GLY A 9 1.54 -16.26 -0.93
CA GLY A 9 0.31 -16.23 -0.14
C GLY A 9 0.12 -17.54 0.62
N GLN A 10 0.29 -18.68 -0.05
CA GLN A 10 0.20 -19.99 0.58
C GLN A 10 1.29 -20.20 1.66
N VAL A 11 2.52 -19.75 1.40
CA VAL A 11 3.62 -19.84 2.38
C VAL A 11 3.32 -18.97 3.61
N GLN A 12 2.88 -17.72 3.41
CA GLN A 12 2.53 -16.83 4.51
C GLN A 12 1.38 -17.41 5.34
N GLN A 13 0.33 -17.93 4.69
CA GLN A 13 -0.84 -18.50 5.37
C GLN A 13 -0.44 -19.70 6.22
N THR A 14 0.41 -20.58 5.68
CA THR A 14 0.92 -21.76 6.39
C THR A 14 1.73 -21.37 7.63
N ILE A 15 2.58 -20.35 7.53
CA ILE A 15 3.35 -19.84 8.67
C ILE A 15 2.41 -19.27 9.73
N ARG A 16 1.48 -18.42 9.31
CA ARG A 16 0.51 -17.77 10.20
C ARG A 16 -0.32 -18.80 10.96
N ASP A 17 -0.89 -19.79 10.28
CA ASP A 17 -1.73 -20.81 10.91
C ASP A 17 -0.91 -21.72 11.83
N THR A 18 0.32 -22.05 11.46
CA THR A 18 1.24 -22.79 12.34
C THR A 18 1.50 -22.01 13.64
N LEU A 19 1.78 -20.71 13.53
CA LEU A 19 2.03 -19.87 14.71
C LEU A 19 0.77 -19.73 15.58
N ALA A 20 -0.39 -19.50 14.98
CA ALA A 20 -1.64 -19.27 15.71
C ALA A 20 -2.22 -20.55 16.34
N GLU A 21 -2.21 -21.66 15.61
CA GLU A 21 -2.92 -22.88 16.01
C GLU A 21 -2.03 -23.86 16.76
N ARG A 22 -0.71 -23.83 16.53
CA ARG A 22 0.22 -24.81 17.12
C ARG A 22 1.19 -24.20 18.13
N VAL A 23 1.72 -23.00 17.85
CA VAL A 23 2.74 -22.38 18.70
C VAL A 23 2.10 -21.58 19.82
N LEU A 24 1.13 -20.70 19.52
CA LEU A 24 0.49 -19.83 20.51
C LEU A 24 -0.14 -20.58 21.70
N PRO A 25 -0.83 -21.72 21.52
CA PRO A 25 -1.40 -22.46 22.65
C PRO A 25 -0.34 -23.14 23.55
N ALA A 26 0.88 -23.31 23.04
CA ALA A 26 1.98 -23.97 23.76
C ALA A 26 2.89 -22.98 24.53
N ILE A 27 2.57 -21.68 24.51
CA ILE A 27 3.33 -20.65 25.23
C ILE A 27 2.66 -20.34 26.58
N ASP A 28 3.36 -20.69 27.66
CA ASP A 28 2.91 -20.43 29.04
C ASP A 28 3.29 -19.03 29.56
N SER A 29 4.27 -18.37 28.94
CA SER A 29 4.72 -17.03 29.33
C SER A 29 3.81 -15.94 28.73
N GLY A 30 3.24 -15.10 29.60
CA GLY A 30 2.31 -14.03 29.20
C GLY A 30 2.92 -12.99 28.24
N ASP A 31 4.17 -12.60 28.47
CA ASP A 31 4.87 -11.64 27.61
C ASP A 31 5.16 -12.25 26.23
N ALA A 32 5.69 -13.48 26.20
CA ALA A 32 5.98 -14.19 24.95
C ALA A 32 4.70 -14.46 24.14
N ARG A 33 3.58 -14.72 24.83
CA ARG A 33 2.27 -14.88 24.20
C ARG A 33 1.77 -13.58 23.57
N SER A 34 1.97 -12.45 24.25
CA SER A 34 1.58 -11.14 23.75
C SER A 34 2.40 -10.73 22.53
N GLU A 35 3.72 -10.93 22.57
CA GLU A 35 4.60 -10.70 21.42
C GLU A 35 4.22 -11.58 20.22
N LEU A 36 3.89 -12.86 20.45
CA LEU A 36 3.47 -13.75 19.36
C LEU A 36 2.12 -13.33 18.74
N LEU A 37 1.19 -12.81 19.54
CA LEU A 37 -0.06 -12.23 19.02
C LEU A 37 0.22 -11.02 18.11
N SER A 38 1.14 -10.13 18.51
CA SER A 38 1.59 -9.02 17.67
C SER A 38 2.20 -9.52 16.35
N VAL A 39 3.01 -10.59 16.39
CA VAL A 39 3.58 -11.20 15.17
C VAL A 39 2.50 -11.76 14.25
N ILE A 40 1.49 -12.45 14.78
CA ILE A 40 0.37 -12.96 14.00
C ILE A 40 -0.41 -11.79 13.36
N GLU A 41 -0.64 -10.71 14.09
CA GLU A 41 -1.31 -9.51 13.56
C GLU A 41 -0.49 -8.84 12.44
N MET A 42 0.83 -8.78 12.58
CA MET A 42 1.72 -8.29 11.52
C MET A 42 1.66 -9.19 10.28
N LEU A 43 1.59 -10.52 10.46
CA LEU A 43 1.46 -11.47 9.36
C LEU A 43 0.10 -11.33 8.66
N ASP A 44 -0.99 -11.17 9.40
CA ASP A 44 -2.33 -10.93 8.84
C ASP A 44 -2.35 -9.61 8.04
N SER A 45 -1.66 -8.58 8.53
CA SER A 45 -1.47 -7.30 7.82
C SER A 45 -0.60 -7.44 6.56
N LEU A 46 0.37 -8.37 6.57
CA LEU A 46 1.22 -8.67 5.43
C LEU A 46 0.46 -9.47 4.36
N ALA A 47 -0.44 -10.38 4.73
CA ALA A 47 -1.26 -11.15 3.80
C ALA A 47 -2.05 -10.23 2.86
N ALA A 48 -2.69 -9.20 3.41
CA ALA A 48 -3.42 -8.19 2.63
C ALA A 48 -2.51 -7.41 1.66
N ARG A 49 -1.22 -7.28 1.96
CA ARG A 49 -0.23 -6.59 1.11
C ARG A 49 0.46 -7.51 0.11
N LEU A 50 0.54 -8.82 0.40
CA LEU A 50 1.11 -9.85 -0.47
C LEU A 50 0.11 -10.37 -1.50
N ALA A 51 -1.19 -10.32 -1.19
CA ALA A 51 -2.22 -10.44 -2.21
C ALA A 51 -2.01 -9.28 -3.18
N TRP A 52 -1.46 -9.57 -4.35
CA TRP A 52 -1.40 -8.62 -5.46
C TRP A 52 -2.85 -8.40 -5.94
N ASP A 53 -3.61 -7.63 -5.18
CA ASP A 53 -5.00 -7.33 -5.48
C ASP A 53 -5.02 -6.21 -6.54
N PRO A 54 -5.49 -6.51 -7.77
CA PRO A 54 -5.53 -5.52 -8.83
C PRO A 54 -6.44 -4.34 -8.49
N GLY A 55 -7.44 -4.50 -7.60
CA GLY A 55 -8.38 -3.45 -7.22
C GLY A 55 -7.70 -2.28 -6.46
N PRO A 56 -7.12 -2.52 -5.28
CA PRO A 56 -6.37 -1.52 -4.51
C PRO A 56 -5.21 -0.88 -5.29
N LEU A 57 -4.54 -1.66 -6.15
CA LEU A 57 -3.49 -1.14 -7.03
C LEU A 57 -4.06 -0.16 -8.06
N ALA A 58 -5.16 -0.53 -8.73
CA ALA A 58 -5.84 0.35 -9.68
C ALA A 58 -6.37 1.62 -9.01
N ALA A 59 -6.94 1.51 -7.80
CA ALA A 59 -7.39 2.65 -7.02
C ALA A 59 -6.24 3.60 -6.65
N THR A 60 -5.08 3.06 -6.26
CA THR A 60 -3.88 3.86 -5.96
C THR A 60 -3.30 4.54 -7.19
N ALA A 61 -3.30 3.83 -8.34
CA ALA A 61 -2.90 4.39 -9.61
C ALA A 61 -3.83 5.53 -10.04
N SER A 62 -5.15 5.36 -9.89
CA SER A 62 -6.14 6.41 -10.18
C SER A 62 -5.89 7.66 -9.35
N ARG A 63 -5.77 7.52 -8.01
CA ARG A 63 -5.51 8.66 -7.11
C ARG A 63 -4.23 9.42 -7.47
N THR A 64 -3.20 8.70 -7.89
CA THR A 64 -1.95 9.32 -8.33
C THR A 64 -2.12 10.07 -9.66
N ALA A 65 -2.92 9.55 -10.58
CA ALA A 65 -3.25 10.22 -11.83
C ALA A 65 -4.09 11.49 -11.60
N ASP A 66 -5.06 11.43 -10.68
CA ASP A 66 -5.92 12.56 -10.31
C ASP A 66 -5.09 13.69 -9.68
N LEU A 67 -4.16 13.36 -8.77
CA LEU A 67 -3.22 14.32 -8.21
C LEU A 67 -2.30 14.92 -9.29
N GLY A 68 -1.80 14.09 -10.21
CA GLY A 68 -1.02 14.55 -11.36
C GLY A 68 -1.80 15.55 -12.21
N ALA A 69 -3.06 15.27 -12.51
CA ALA A 69 -3.93 16.16 -13.28
C ALA A 69 -4.15 17.51 -12.57
N ALA A 70 -4.37 17.50 -11.25
CA ALA A 70 -4.49 18.72 -10.45
C ALA A 70 -3.21 19.59 -10.47
N LEU A 71 -2.05 18.95 -10.67
CA LEU A 71 -0.75 19.60 -10.81
C LEU A 71 -0.39 19.95 -12.27
N GLY A 72 -1.35 19.81 -13.19
CA GLY A 72 -1.15 20.07 -14.62
C GLY A 72 -0.24 19.06 -15.32
N GLN A 73 -0.02 17.88 -14.75
CA GLN A 73 0.79 16.83 -15.37
C GLN A 73 -0.01 16.12 -16.48
N PRO A 74 0.64 15.76 -17.60
CA PRO A 74 -0.02 15.06 -18.69
C PRO A 74 -0.48 13.67 -18.24
N ALA A 75 -1.71 13.31 -18.62
CA ALA A 75 -2.26 11.99 -18.34
C ALA A 75 -1.40 10.92 -19.03
N ARG A 76 -0.93 9.93 -18.26
CA ARG A 76 -0.22 8.78 -18.82
C ARG A 76 -1.24 7.82 -19.42
N THR A 77 -1.17 7.56 -20.72
CA THR A 77 -1.97 6.50 -21.34
C THR A 77 -1.59 5.16 -20.72
N ALA A 78 -2.59 4.44 -20.20
CA ALA A 78 -2.44 3.12 -19.60
C ALA A 78 -2.18 2.08 -20.70
N THR A 79 -0.93 1.96 -21.15
CA THR A 79 -0.50 0.83 -21.98
C THR A 79 -0.46 -0.42 -21.08
N PRO A 80 -1.06 -1.56 -21.50
CA PRO A 80 -1.07 -2.78 -20.70
C PRO A 80 0.34 -3.35 -20.53
N PRO A 81 0.65 -3.97 -19.36
CA PRO A 81 2.01 -4.06 -18.91
C PRO A 81 2.82 -5.14 -19.62
N THR A 82 3.86 -4.75 -20.35
CA THR A 82 4.88 -5.65 -20.87
C THR A 82 6.27 -5.06 -20.66
N GLU A 83 7.00 -5.64 -19.69
CA GLU A 83 8.45 -5.52 -19.46
C GLU A 83 8.99 -4.31 -18.65
N SER A 84 10.21 -4.51 -18.13
CA SER A 84 10.99 -3.71 -17.17
C SER A 84 11.08 -2.19 -17.42
N GLY A 85 10.75 -1.72 -18.63
CA GLY A 85 10.70 -0.30 -18.96
C GLY A 85 9.56 0.46 -18.25
N GLU A 86 8.49 -0.23 -17.87
CA GLU A 86 7.32 0.41 -17.27
C GLU A 86 7.50 0.82 -15.81
N LEU A 87 8.28 0.05 -15.04
CA LEU A 87 8.61 0.42 -13.66
C LEU A 87 9.44 1.71 -13.62
N SER A 88 10.39 1.85 -14.55
CA SER A 88 11.16 3.08 -14.72
C SER A 88 10.25 4.24 -15.12
N ALA A 89 9.35 4.04 -16.09
CA ALA A 89 8.38 5.06 -16.48
C ALA A 89 7.41 5.45 -15.35
N LEU A 90 7.03 4.50 -14.48
CA LEU A 90 6.21 4.78 -13.28
C LEU A 90 6.99 5.60 -12.26
N ARG A 91 8.26 5.26 -12.03
CA ARG A 91 9.17 6.01 -11.14
C ARG A 91 9.40 7.43 -11.64
N GLU A 92 9.65 7.60 -12.93
CA GLU A 92 9.84 8.90 -13.57
C GLU A 92 8.58 9.77 -13.46
N HIS A 93 7.40 9.19 -13.73
CA HIS A 93 6.14 9.90 -13.59
C HIS A 93 5.90 10.35 -12.13
N ARG A 94 6.16 9.47 -11.17
CA ARG A 94 6.03 9.80 -9.73
C ARG A 94 7.04 10.89 -9.32
N ALA A 95 8.26 10.86 -9.84
CA ALA A 95 9.26 11.89 -9.60
C ALA A 95 8.83 13.24 -10.20
N SER A 96 8.20 13.24 -11.36
CA SER A 96 7.65 14.42 -12.01
C SER A 96 6.51 15.05 -11.19
N ILE A 97 5.58 14.25 -10.66
CA ILE A 97 4.53 14.71 -9.73
C ILE A 97 5.17 15.34 -8.48
N ALA A 98 6.18 14.69 -7.89
CA ALA A 98 6.87 15.20 -6.70
C ALA A 98 7.57 16.54 -6.96
N ALA A 99 8.19 16.70 -8.13
CA ALA A 99 8.81 17.96 -8.54
C ALA A 99 7.77 19.08 -8.72
N ALA A 100 6.61 18.76 -9.31
CA ALA A 100 5.51 19.70 -9.47
C ALA A 100 4.94 20.16 -8.12
N LEU A 101 4.75 19.23 -7.18
CA LEU A 101 4.35 19.55 -5.80
C LEU A 101 5.36 20.47 -5.12
N SER A 102 6.65 20.12 -5.19
CA SER A 102 7.73 20.93 -4.60
C SER A 102 7.72 22.37 -5.14
N SER A 103 7.55 22.51 -6.45
CA SER A 103 7.42 23.82 -7.11
C SER A 103 6.19 24.59 -6.64
N ALA A 104 5.03 23.93 -6.53
CA ALA A 104 3.79 24.56 -6.04
C ALA A 104 3.92 25.06 -4.60
N TYR A 105 4.62 24.32 -3.72
CA TYR A 105 4.90 24.78 -2.36
C TYR A 105 5.87 25.97 -2.31
N ALA A 106 6.85 26.02 -3.21
CA ALA A 106 7.87 27.08 -3.22
C ALA A 106 7.37 28.41 -3.84
N ASN A 107 6.50 28.35 -4.85
CA ASN A 107 6.16 29.50 -5.70
C ASN A 107 4.79 30.14 -5.39
N GLY A 108 4.13 29.70 -4.33
CA GLY A 108 2.78 30.15 -3.96
C GLY A 108 1.76 29.05 -4.24
N ILE A 109 0.97 28.74 -3.22
CA ILE A 109 0.12 27.57 -3.21
C ILE A 109 -1.26 27.93 -3.77
N ASP A 110 -1.66 27.28 -4.86
CA ASP A 110 -3.04 27.28 -5.34
C ASP A 110 -3.93 26.50 -4.34
N PRO A 111 -5.02 27.09 -3.80
CA PRO A 111 -5.97 26.39 -2.94
C PRO A 111 -6.49 25.07 -3.52
N ALA A 112 -6.59 24.95 -4.85
CA ALA A 112 -7.00 23.70 -5.51
C ALA A 112 -5.97 22.58 -5.31
N ILE A 113 -4.67 22.91 -5.32
CA ILE A 113 -3.59 21.96 -5.05
C ILE A 113 -3.62 21.50 -3.59
N VAL A 114 -3.94 22.41 -2.64
CA VAL A 114 -4.10 22.04 -1.22
C VAL A 114 -5.24 21.05 -1.05
N GLY A 115 -6.39 21.30 -1.68
CA GLY A 115 -7.53 20.40 -1.65
C GLY A 115 -7.19 19.01 -2.18
N ALA A 116 -6.56 18.96 -3.36
CA ALA A 116 -6.14 17.70 -3.98
C ALA A 116 -5.13 16.92 -3.12
N VAL A 117 -4.16 17.60 -2.49
CA VAL A 117 -3.22 16.95 -1.57
C VAL A 117 -3.93 16.45 -0.32
N ALA A 118 -4.84 17.23 0.28
CA ALA A 118 -5.59 16.82 1.45
C ALA A 118 -6.48 15.60 1.18
N GLU A 119 -7.16 15.56 0.05
CA GLU A 119 -7.95 14.40 -0.41
C GLU A 119 -7.06 13.17 -0.64
N PHE A 120 -5.95 13.35 -1.35
CA PHE A 120 -4.97 12.27 -1.59
C PHE A 120 -4.46 11.69 -0.27
N THR A 121 -4.02 12.53 0.66
CA THR A 121 -3.50 12.11 1.97
C THR A 121 -4.57 11.45 2.82
N THR A 122 -5.82 11.94 2.82
CA THR A 122 -6.93 11.32 3.56
C THR A 122 -7.19 9.91 3.07
N ALA A 123 -7.28 9.73 1.74
CA ALA A 123 -7.49 8.42 1.14
C ALA A 123 -6.30 7.47 1.37
N ASP A 124 -5.07 7.99 1.36
CA ASP A 124 -3.85 7.21 1.64
C ASP A 124 -3.82 6.71 3.09
N ILE A 125 -4.12 7.59 4.04
CA ILE A 125 -4.22 7.23 5.46
C ILE A 125 -5.31 6.17 5.68
N GLN A 126 -6.51 6.33 5.11
CA GLN A 126 -7.57 5.32 5.23
C GLN A 126 -7.15 3.96 4.67
N ALA A 127 -6.37 3.95 3.58
CA ALA A 127 -5.85 2.74 2.95
C ALA A 127 -4.75 2.06 3.79
N GLU A 128 -3.91 2.82 4.50
CA GLU A 128 -2.80 2.31 5.31
C GLU A 128 -3.14 2.01 6.77
N ILE A 129 -4.26 2.53 7.30
CA ILE A 129 -4.74 2.14 8.63
C ILE A 129 -5.06 0.65 8.63
N SER A 130 -4.47 -0.07 9.59
CA SER A 130 -4.63 -1.52 9.70
C SER A 130 -6.11 -1.89 9.76
N PRO A 131 -6.53 -3.02 9.17
CA PRO A 131 -7.92 -3.47 9.23
C PRO A 131 -8.47 -3.58 10.67
N GLY A 132 -7.59 -3.86 11.64
CA GLY A 132 -7.93 -3.89 13.08
C GLY A 132 -8.29 -2.53 13.66
N LEU A 133 -7.62 -1.45 13.23
CA LEU A 133 -7.89 -0.08 13.68
C LEU A 133 -9.09 0.56 12.98
N ARG A 134 -9.49 0.09 11.79
CA ARG A 134 -10.65 0.62 11.06
C ARG A 134 -11.99 0.43 11.78
N ARG A 135 -12.13 -0.60 12.63
CA ARG A 135 -13.37 -0.83 13.41
C ARG A 135 -13.62 0.19 14.52
N GLY A 136 -12.62 1.00 14.88
CA GLY A 136 -12.70 1.98 15.95
C GLY A 136 -12.78 3.44 15.49
N LEU A 137 -12.79 3.70 14.18
CA LEU A 137 -12.90 5.06 13.66
C LEU A 137 -14.39 5.43 13.49
N PRO A 138 -14.79 6.66 13.85
CA PRO A 138 -16.12 7.16 13.54
C PRO A 138 -16.30 7.28 12.01
N ASP A 139 -17.52 7.03 11.55
CA ASP A 139 -17.95 7.19 10.15
C ASP A 139 -17.69 8.61 9.61
#